data_AF-A0A924WNY8-F1
#
_entry.id   AF-A0A924WNY8-F1
#
_cell.length_a   1.000
_cell.length_b   1.000
_cell.length_c   1.000
_cell.angle_alpha   90.00
_cell.angle_beta   90.00
_cell.angle_gamma   90.00
#
_symmetry.space_group_name_H-M   'P 1'
#
loop_
_entity.id
_entity.type
_entity.pdbx_description
1 polymer ?
#
loop_
_entity_poly.entity_id
_entity_poly.type
_entity_poly.pdbx_seq_one_letter_code
_entity_poly.pdbx_strand_id
1 'polypeptide(L)'
;MTGIAKCRSEVEGYRRWRGSMLITVALAMALIAHAVAAQPWPSRPIRLLVPSVPGGVNDLVSRLIAERLAGALGQPILVDNRPGAGGSVGFEILAKSNPDGYTLGTTADSLTIFPVAYRNLGFDPRTDLAPITLVATQPFVLAVA
;
A
#
# COMPACT_ATOMS: atom_id res chain seq x y z
N MET A 1 -15.51 -59.66 36.02
CA MET A 1 -14.65 -58.48 36.27
C MET A 1 -13.69 -58.14 35.11
N THR A 2 -13.72 -58.87 33.99
CA THR A 2 -12.77 -58.71 32.85
C THR A 2 -13.18 -57.69 31.78
N GLY A 3 -14.44 -57.25 31.72
CA GLY A 3 -14.94 -56.35 30.67
C GLY A 3 -14.55 -54.87 30.84
N ILE A 4 -14.48 -54.37 32.07
CA ILE A 4 -14.20 -52.94 32.36
C ILE A 4 -12.73 -52.61 32.07
N ALA A 5 -11.81 -53.54 32.32
CA ALA A 5 -10.38 -53.36 32.04
C ALA A 5 -10.07 -53.25 30.53
N LYS A 6 -10.79 -54.01 29.69
CA LYS A 6 -10.63 -53.97 28.22
C LYS A 6 -11.19 -52.69 27.61
N CYS A 7 -12.35 -52.22 28.08
CA CYS A 7 -12.93 -50.95 27.65
C CYS A 7 -12.01 -49.75 28.01
N ARG A 8 -11.35 -49.80 29.18
CA ARG A 8 -10.41 -48.75 29.61
C ARG A 8 -9.18 -48.64 28.70
N SER A 9 -8.57 -49.75 28.30
CA SER A 9 -7.37 -49.75 27.44
C SER A 9 -7.66 -49.31 26.00
N GLU A 10 -8.85 -49.61 25.47
CA GLU A 10 -9.29 -49.15 24.14
C GLU A 10 -9.51 -47.62 24.11
N VAL A 11 -10.11 -47.05 25.16
CA VAL A 11 -10.32 -45.60 25.30
C VAL A 11 -8.98 -44.85 25.46
N GLU A 12 -8.02 -45.43 26.19
CA GLU A 12 -6.68 -44.87 26.36
C GLU A 12 -5.86 -44.89 25.05
N GLY A 13 -6.02 -45.95 24.24
CA GLY A 13 -5.45 -46.04 22.89
C GLY A 13 -6.02 -44.98 21.95
N TYR A 14 -7.33 -44.79 21.97
CA TYR A 14 -8.02 -43.78 21.16
C TYR A 14 -7.62 -42.35 21.58
N ARG A 15 -7.44 -42.09 22.88
CA ARG A 15 -6.98 -40.79 23.40
C ARG A 15 -5.53 -40.47 23.02
N ARG A 16 -4.65 -41.49 22.98
CA ARG A 16 -3.26 -41.37 22.51
C ARG A 16 -3.19 -41.13 21.01
N TRP A 17 -4.01 -41.83 20.22
CA TRP A 17 -4.10 -41.62 18.76
C TRP A 17 -4.61 -40.22 18.41
N ARG A 18 -5.64 -39.72 19.12
CA ARG A 18 -6.15 -38.35 18.95
C ARG A 18 -5.13 -37.29 19.34
N GLY A 19 -4.39 -37.50 20.43
CA GLY A 19 -3.33 -36.60 20.87
C GLY A 19 -2.20 -36.47 19.84
N SER A 20 -1.71 -37.60 19.31
CA SER A 20 -0.67 -37.61 18.28
C SER A 20 -1.15 -36.95 16.98
N MET A 21 -2.39 -37.19 16.56
CA MET A 21 -2.94 -36.60 15.34
C MET A 21 -3.08 -35.08 15.43
N LEU A 22 -3.48 -34.55 16.60
CA LEU A 22 -3.58 -33.10 16.83
C LEU A 22 -2.21 -32.42 16.80
N ILE A 23 -1.18 -33.06 17.35
CA ILE A 23 0.20 -32.55 17.32
C ILE A 23 0.74 -32.52 15.90
N THR A 24 0.52 -33.56 15.10
CA THR A 24 0.98 -33.60 13.70
C THR A 24 0.31 -32.52 12.85
N VAL A 25 -1.00 -32.28 13.05
CA VAL A 25 -1.72 -31.21 12.33
C VAL A 25 -1.23 -29.83 12.75
N ALA A 26 -1.00 -29.59 14.05
CA ALA A 26 -0.45 -28.33 14.53
C ALA A 26 0.96 -28.06 13.97
N LEU A 27 1.81 -29.08 13.89
CA LEU A 27 3.15 -28.97 13.33
C LEU A 27 3.11 -28.68 11.82
N ALA A 28 2.22 -29.34 11.08
CA ALA A 28 2.02 -29.10 9.65
C ALA A 28 1.54 -27.65 9.38
N MET A 29 0.62 -27.13 10.19
CA MET A 29 0.17 -25.74 10.07
C MET A 29 1.29 -24.73 10.39
N ALA A 30 2.16 -25.02 11.36
CA ALA A 30 3.30 -24.17 11.69
C ALA A 30 4.35 -24.10 10.56
N LEU A 31 4.53 -25.21 9.82
CA LEU A 31 5.40 -25.27 8.63
C LEU A 31 4.80 -24.50 7.45
N ILE A 32 3.48 -24.57 7.24
CA ILE A 32 2.79 -23.83 6.17
C ILE A 32 2.82 -22.31 6.46
N ALA A 33 2.72 -21.91 7.73
CA ALA A 33 2.78 -20.50 8.13
C ALA A 33 4.14 -19.83 7.80
N HIS A 34 5.24 -20.58 7.78
CA HIS A 34 6.56 -20.06 7.40
C HIS A 34 6.73 -19.86 5.88
N ALA A 35 5.91 -20.52 5.06
CA ALA A 35 5.98 -20.43 3.60
C ALA A 35 5.25 -19.20 3.02
N VAL A 36 4.49 -18.47 3.85
CA VAL A 36 3.90 -17.18 3.47
C VAL A 36 4.97 -16.09 3.60
N ALA A 37 6.01 -16.17 2.79
CA ALA A 37 6.89 -15.03 2.58
C ALA A 37 6.06 -13.92 1.93
N ALA A 38 6.01 -12.75 2.57
CA ALA A 38 5.47 -11.55 1.92
C ALA A 38 6.19 -11.40 0.57
N GLN A 39 5.42 -11.37 -0.52
CA GLN A 39 5.99 -11.13 -1.85
C GLN A 39 6.83 -9.85 -1.78
N PRO A 40 8.07 -9.85 -2.28
CA PRO A 40 8.91 -8.66 -2.22
C PRO A 40 8.19 -7.53 -2.94
N TRP A 41 7.90 -6.46 -2.21
CA TRP A 41 7.39 -5.25 -2.82
C TRP A 41 8.56 -4.48 -3.46
N PRO A 42 8.41 -3.95 -4.68
CA PRO A 42 7.28 -4.09 -5.59
C PRO A 42 7.40 -5.31 -6.52
N SER A 43 6.29 -6.02 -6.77
CA SER A 43 6.22 -7.18 -7.69
C SER A 43 5.48 -6.89 -8.99
N ARG A 44 4.96 -5.68 -9.16
CA ARG A 44 4.22 -5.20 -10.33
C ARG A 44 4.44 -3.69 -10.53
N PRO A 45 4.06 -3.13 -11.70
CA PRO A 45 4.16 -1.70 -11.94
C PRO A 45 3.48 -0.85 -10.87
N ILE A 46 4.11 0.28 -10.53
CA ILE A 46 3.57 1.27 -9.59
C ILE A 46 2.93 2.40 -10.40
N ARG A 47 1.73 2.83 -10.02
CA ARG A 47 1.07 4.01 -10.57
C ARG A 47 1.48 5.25 -9.77
N LEU A 48 1.99 6.27 -10.45
CA LEU A 48 2.31 7.57 -9.86
C LEU A 48 1.31 8.61 -10.34
N LEU A 49 0.38 8.99 -9.47
CA LEU A 49 -0.64 9.98 -9.75
C LEU A 49 -0.06 11.39 -9.65
N VAL A 50 -0.27 12.19 -10.70
CA VAL A 50 0.17 13.58 -10.76
C VAL A 50 -1.05 14.50 -10.90
N PRO A 51 -1.37 15.34 -9.91
CA PRO A 51 -2.54 16.23 -9.92
C PRO A 51 -2.30 17.51 -10.74
N SER A 52 -1.64 17.40 -11.89
CA SER A 52 -1.33 18.52 -12.78
C SER A 52 -1.39 18.11 -14.25
N VAL A 53 -1.50 19.10 -15.14
CA VAL A 53 -1.50 18.85 -16.59
C VAL A 53 -0.14 18.32 -17.06
N PRO A 54 -0.10 17.46 -18.09
CA PRO A 54 1.16 17.02 -18.70
C PRO A 54 2.03 18.21 -19.15
N GLY A 55 3.34 18.12 -18.93
CA GLY A 55 4.31 19.17 -19.26
C GLY A 55 4.38 20.33 -18.25
N GLY A 56 3.50 20.36 -17.24
CA GLY A 56 3.64 21.28 -16.10
C GLY A 56 4.84 20.93 -15.21
N VAL A 57 5.26 21.87 -14.35
CA VAL A 57 6.47 21.67 -13.53
C VAL A 57 6.38 20.42 -12.64
N ASN A 58 5.22 20.17 -12.03
CA ASN A 58 5.01 18.96 -11.22
C ASN A 58 5.12 17.67 -12.05
N ASP A 59 4.56 17.63 -13.27
CA ASP A 59 4.70 16.48 -14.18
C ASP A 59 6.16 16.20 -14.57
N LEU A 60 6.93 17.24 -14.86
CA LEU A 60 8.35 17.10 -15.20
C LEU A 60 9.15 16.50 -14.03
N VAL A 61 8.93 16.99 -12.81
CA VAL A 61 9.56 16.47 -11.60
C VAL A 61 9.13 15.01 -11.35
N SER A 62 7.84 14.71 -11.47
CA SER A 62 7.32 13.34 -11.29
C SER A 62 7.91 12.34 -12.27
N ARG A 63 8.06 12.72 -13.56
CA ARG A 63 8.68 11.87 -14.58
C ARG A 63 10.16 11.61 -14.29
N LEU A 64 10.90 12.63 -13.87
CA LEU A 64 12.31 12.48 -13.49
C LEU A 64 12.48 11.51 -12.32
N ILE A 65 11.63 11.62 -11.30
CA ILE A 65 11.66 10.72 -10.13
C ILE A 65 11.23 9.31 -10.53
N ALA A 66 10.18 9.17 -11.34
CA ALA A 66 9.68 7.89 -11.82
C ALA A 66 10.76 7.10 -12.56
N GLU A 67 11.54 7.76 -13.42
CA GLU A 67 12.65 7.13 -14.15
C GLU A 67 13.72 6.58 -13.19
N ARG A 68 14.15 7.37 -12.19
CA ARG A 68 15.17 6.95 -11.23
C ARG A 68 14.70 5.86 -10.29
N LEU A 69 13.47 5.97 -9.80
CA LEU A 69 12.87 4.96 -8.93
C LEU A 69 12.59 3.65 -9.68
N ALA A 70 12.19 3.70 -10.95
CA ALA A 70 12.00 2.49 -11.74
C ALA A 70 13.30 1.67 -11.84
N GLY A 71 14.45 2.33 -12.04
CA GLY A 71 15.75 1.68 -12.02
C GLY A 71 16.12 1.11 -10.65
N ALA A 72 15.81 1.80 -9.56
CA ALA A 72 16.13 1.36 -8.20
C ALA A 72 15.22 0.22 -7.70
N LEU A 73 13.95 0.23 -8.09
CA LEU A 73 12.93 -0.73 -7.63
C LEU A 73 12.77 -1.94 -8.56
N GLY A 74 13.32 -1.87 -9.78
CA GLY A 74 13.20 -2.93 -10.78
C GLY A 74 11.78 -3.12 -11.33
N GLN A 75 10.87 -2.19 -11.06
CA GLN A 75 9.51 -2.16 -11.57
C GLN A 75 9.22 -0.82 -12.23
N PRO A 76 8.48 -0.79 -13.34
CA PRO A 76 8.14 0.47 -14.01
C PRO A 76 7.21 1.32 -13.13
N ILE A 77 7.42 2.64 -13.18
CA ILE A 77 6.54 3.62 -12.56
C ILE A 77 5.76 4.34 -13.66
N LEU A 78 4.45 4.15 -13.66
CA LEU A 78 3.53 4.70 -14.65
C LEU A 78 2.98 6.04 -14.18
N VAL A 79 3.41 7.12 -14.82
CA VAL A 79 2.93 8.47 -14.56
C VAL A 79 1.51 8.65 -15.10
N ASP A 80 0.56 8.97 -14.22
CA ASP A 80 -0.85 9.19 -14.54
C ASP A 80 -1.28 10.61 -14.14
N ASN A 81 -1.43 11.48 -15.13
CA ASN A 81 -1.87 12.86 -14.93
C ASN A 81 -3.39 12.93 -14.71
N ARG A 82 -3.80 13.43 -13.54
CA ARG A 82 -5.20 13.67 -13.17
C ARG A 82 -5.43 15.15 -12.83
N PRO A 83 -5.42 16.05 -13.84
CA PRO A 83 -5.73 17.45 -13.62
C PRO A 83 -7.21 17.67 -13.32
N GLY A 84 -7.54 18.81 -12.72
CA GLY A 84 -8.92 19.24 -12.46
C GLY A 84 -9.08 19.89 -11.09
N ALA A 85 -9.88 20.97 -11.01
CA ALA A 85 -10.17 21.70 -9.77
C ALA A 85 -8.91 22.03 -8.93
N GLY A 86 -7.86 22.55 -9.60
CA GLY A 86 -6.57 22.86 -8.97
C GLY A 86 -5.73 21.65 -8.56
N GLY A 87 -6.19 20.42 -8.82
CA GLY A 87 -5.54 19.17 -8.41
C GLY A 87 -6.35 18.34 -7.42
N SER A 88 -7.48 18.85 -6.91
CA SER A 88 -8.27 18.15 -5.87
C SER A 88 -8.80 16.80 -6.34
N VAL A 89 -9.19 16.70 -7.61
CA VAL A 89 -9.64 15.44 -8.23
C VAL A 89 -8.57 14.35 -8.14
N GLY A 90 -7.31 14.72 -8.41
CA GLY A 90 -6.20 13.79 -8.33
C GLY A 90 -5.95 13.32 -6.90
N PHE A 91 -6.02 14.24 -5.92
CA PHE A 91 -5.85 13.89 -4.52
C PHE A 91 -6.98 13.03 -3.96
N GLU A 92 -8.23 13.28 -4.37
CA GLU A 92 -9.36 12.45 -3.96
C GLU A 92 -9.22 11.01 -4.48
N ILE A 93 -8.76 10.83 -5.73
CA ILE A 93 -8.47 9.52 -6.31
C ILE A 93 -7.34 8.83 -5.52
N LEU A 94 -6.30 9.58 -5.13
CA LEU A 94 -5.18 9.05 -4.36
C LEU A 94 -5.63 8.61 -2.95
N ALA A 95 -6.38 9.46 -2.24
CA ALA A 95 -6.88 9.18 -0.90
C ALA A 95 -7.81 7.97 -0.86
N LYS A 96 -8.56 7.72 -1.94
CA LYS A 96 -9.46 6.56 -2.08
C LYS A 96 -8.80 5.32 -2.69
N SER A 97 -7.50 5.38 -3.02
CA SER A 97 -6.78 4.25 -3.60
C SER A 97 -6.48 3.17 -2.56
N ASN A 98 -6.20 1.95 -3.03
CA ASN A 98 -5.80 0.87 -2.13
C ASN A 98 -4.47 1.23 -1.43
N PRO A 99 -4.37 1.13 -0.10
CA PRO A 99 -3.15 1.44 0.64
C PRO A 99 -2.12 0.30 0.57
N ASP A 100 -1.83 -0.17 -0.64
CA ASP A 100 -0.94 -1.31 -0.93
C ASP A 100 0.45 -0.91 -1.46
N GLY A 101 0.72 0.40 -1.52
CA GLY A 101 1.98 0.96 -2.02
C GLY A 101 2.11 0.98 -3.54
N TYR A 102 1.12 0.51 -4.31
CA TYR A 102 1.17 0.53 -5.78
C TYR A 102 0.51 1.76 -6.40
N THR A 103 -0.17 2.58 -5.58
CA THR A 103 -0.60 3.92 -5.99
C THR A 103 0.11 4.94 -5.13
N LEU A 104 1.04 5.66 -5.73
CA LEU A 104 1.74 6.79 -5.13
C LEU A 104 1.21 8.08 -5.75
N GLY A 105 1.43 9.21 -5.09
CA GLY A 105 1.08 10.51 -5.65
C GLY A 105 2.13 11.55 -5.35
N THR A 106 2.38 12.42 -6.33
CA THR A 106 3.18 13.62 -6.12
C THR A 106 2.28 14.76 -5.69
N THR A 107 2.55 15.30 -4.51
CA THR A 107 1.77 16.40 -3.94
C THR A 107 2.40 17.75 -4.32
N ALA A 108 1.58 18.80 -4.21
CA ALA A 108 2.00 20.18 -4.38
C ALA A 108 1.49 21.00 -3.18
N ASP A 109 1.81 22.29 -3.17
CA ASP A 109 1.27 23.31 -2.25
C ASP A 109 -0.26 23.26 -2.09
N SER A 110 -0.96 22.86 -3.15
CA SER A 110 -2.41 22.68 -3.18
C SER A 110 -2.94 21.79 -2.04
N LEU A 111 -2.17 20.80 -1.59
CA LEU A 111 -2.57 19.90 -0.49
C LEU A 111 -2.74 20.64 0.85
N THR A 112 -2.03 21.75 1.06
CA THR A 112 -2.14 22.58 2.27
C THR A 112 -3.15 23.72 2.10
N ILE A 113 -3.38 24.17 0.86
CA ILE A 113 -4.34 25.24 0.53
C ILE A 113 -5.78 24.72 0.58
N PHE A 114 -6.05 23.53 0.06
CA PHE A 114 -7.43 23.04 -0.10
C PHE A 114 -8.24 22.89 1.17
N PRO A 115 -7.70 22.39 2.30
CA PRO A 115 -8.46 22.27 3.54
C PRO A 115 -8.98 23.61 4.09
N VAL A 116 -8.34 24.72 3.74
CA VAL A 116 -8.77 26.07 4.14
C VAL A 116 -9.57 26.78 3.05
N ALA A 117 -9.39 26.40 1.78
CA ALA A 117 -10.05 27.01 0.63
C ALA A 117 -11.42 26.38 0.31
N TYR A 118 -11.61 25.09 0.57
CA TYR A 118 -12.84 24.36 0.25
C TYR A 118 -13.58 23.91 1.52
N ARG A 119 -14.89 24.15 1.57
CA ARG A 119 -15.74 23.66 2.67
C ARG A 119 -15.86 22.14 2.72
N ASN A 120 -15.80 21.48 1.57
CA ASN A 120 -15.88 20.03 1.46
C ASN A 120 -14.90 19.56 0.38
N LEU A 121 -13.79 18.97 0.84
CA LEU A 121 -12.73 18.44 -0.02
C LEU A 121 -12.93 16.95 -0.36
N GLY A 122 -13.80 16.24 0.37
CA GLY A 122 -14.06 14.82 0.16
C GLY A 122 -12.99 13.86 0.69
N PHE A 123 -11.90 14.37 1.26
CA PHE A 123 -10.86 13.64 1.99
C PHE A 123 -10.11 14.59 2.95
N ASP A 124 -9.43 14.06 3.96
CA ASP A 124 -8.53 14.80 4.85
C ASP A 124 -7.06 14.46 4.51
N PRO A 125 -6.27 15.41 3.97
CA PRO A 125 -4.88 15.16 3.60
C PRO A 125 -3.96 14.80 4.77
N ARG A 126 -4.36 15.04 6.03
CA ARG A 126 -3.57 14.68 7.21
C ARG A 126 -3.76 13.23 7.65
N THR A 127 -4.94 12.66 7.41
CA THR A 127 -5.28 11.31 7.87
C THR A 127 -5.37 10.30 6.74
N ASP A 128 -5.78 10.73 5.55
CA ASP A 128 -6.09 9.84 4.43
C ASP A 128 -4.89 9.63 3.49
N LEU A 129 -3.78 10.35 3.74
CA LEU A 129 -2.56 10.27 2.96
C LEU A 129 -1.35 10.05 3.87
N ALA A 130 -0.51 9.08 3.50
CA ALA A 130 0.75 8.81 4.19
C ALA A 130 1.91 9.60 3.52
N PRO A 131 2.61 10.48 4.25
CA PRO A 131 3.76 11.19 3.69
C PRO A 131 4.95 10.23 3.49
N ILE A 132 5.62 10.32 2.34
CA ILE A 132 6.79 9.51 2.00
C ILE A 132 8.07 10.33 2.16
N THR A 133 8.23 11.35 1.32
CA THR A 133 9.39 12.25 1.36
C THR A 133 9.13 13.53 0.57
N LEU A 134 9.90 14.59 0.84
CA LEU A 134 9.95 15.80 0.03
C LEU A 134 10.89 15.56 -1.16
N VAL A 135 10.41 15.78 -2.38
CA VAL A 135 11.17 15.48 -3.60
C VAL A 135 11.77 16.71 -4.28
N ALA A 136 11.16 17.88 -4.09
CA ALA A 136 11.63 19.14 -4.66
C ALA A 136 11.05 20.34 -3.87
N THR A 137 11.77 21.46 -3.92
CA THR A 137 11.29 22.77 -3.45
C THR A 137 11.39 23.73 -4.63
N GLN A 138 10.31 24.45 -4.91
CA GLN A 138 10.25 25.38 -6.03
C GLN A 138 9.91 26.79 -5.54
N PRO A 139 10.74 27.82 -5.83
CA PRO A 139 10.39 29.20 -5.57
C PRO A 139 9.38 29.71 -6.60
N PHE A 140 8.44 30.54 -6.16
CA PHE A 140 7.58 31.33 -7.04
C PHE A 140 8.26 32.65 -7.42
N VAL A 141 8.12 33.08 -8.68
CA VAL A 141 8.68 34.34 -9.18
C VAL A 141 7.56 35.15 -9.83
N LEU A 142 7.51 36.44 -9.50
CA LEU A 142 6.66 37.41 -10.21
C LEU A 142 7.41 37.93 -11.43
N ALA A 143 6.86 37.73 -12.62
CA ALA A 143 7.40 38.24 -13.87
C ALA A 143 6.42 39.22 -14.52
N VAL A 144 6.96 40.25 -15.16
CA VAL A 144 6.24 41.21 -16.00
C VAL A 144 6.94 41.27 -17.36
N ALA A 145 6.16 41.34 -18.43
CA ALA A 145 6.64 41.45 -19.80
C ALA A 145 6.59 42.91 -20.27
#